data_AF-A0A1X0ZTN7-F1
#
_entry.id   AF-A0A1X0ZTN7-F1
#
_cell.length_a   1.000
_cell.length_b   1.000
_cell.length_c   1.000
_cell.angle_alpha   90.00
_cell.angle_beta   90.00
_cell.angle_gamma   90.00
#
_symmetry.space_group_name_H-M   'P 1'
#
loop_
_entity.id
_entity.type
_entity.pdbx_description
1 polymer ?
#
loop_
_entity_poly.entity_id
_entity_poly.type
_entity_poly.pdbx_seq_one_letter_code
_entity_poly.pdbx_strand_id
1 'polypeptide(L)'
;MKFDRFAHWLAKWAGRPLTFAIALLLIVAWAVSGPLFDFNDTWQLVINTSTTIITFLMVFLIQNTQNRDNDVLHIKIDELLRTTRKAHKALLALEDMDSAELHALRKQYQRMGEKDKNGNGAPPDAVEQSD
;
A
#
# COMPACT_ATOMS: atom_id res chain seq x y z
N MET A 1 15.79 -0.96 -8.95
CA MET A 1 15.14 0.37 -9.09
C MET A 1 14.54 0.65 -10.48
N LYS A 2 15.17 0.31 -11.62
CA LYS A 2 14.61 0.59 -12.97
C LYS A 2 13.41 -0.29 -13.34
N PHE A 3 13.47 -1.59 -13.05
CA PHE A 3 12.37 -2.54 -13.30
C PHE A 3 11.13 -2.23 -12.46
N ASP A 4 11.30 -1.96 -11.17
CA ASP A 4 10.18 -1.72 -10.25
C ASP A 4 9.37 -0.46 -10.60
N ARG A 5 10.03 0.59 -11.13
CA ARG A 5 9.35 1.77 -11.68
C ARG A 5 8.58 1.48 -12.96
N PHE A 6 9.16 0.67 -13.84
CA PHE A 6 8.51 0.24 -15.09
C PHE A 6 7.29 -0.64 -14.81
N ALA A 7 7.43 -1.60 -13.89
CA ALA A 7 6.34 -2.47 -13.43
C ALA A 7 5.21 -1.65 -12.78
N HIS A 8 5.54 -0.69 -11.91
CA HIS A 8 4.53 0.22 -11.32
C HIS A 8 3.82 1.08 -12.36
N TRP A 9 4.55 1.57 -13.36
CA TRP A 9 3.95 2.36 -14.45
C TRP A 9 3.00 1.49 -15.29
N LEU A 10 3.42 0.27 -15.65
CA LEU A 10 2.59 -0.71 -16.35
C LEU A 10 1.35 -1.09 -15.54
N ALA A 11 1.49 -1.38 -14.25
CA ALA A 11 0.38 -1.74 -13.37
C ALA A 11 -0.64 -0.59 -13.24
N LYS A 12 -0.16 0.65 -13.11
CA LYS A 12 -1.01 1.84 -13.05
C LYS A 12 -1.76 2.09 -14.36
N TRP A 13 -1.17 1.74 -15.50
CA TRP A 13 -1.86 1.78 -16.78
C TRP A 13 -2.85 0.64 -16.92
N ALA A 14 -2.46 -0.61 -16.65
CA ALA A 14 -3.33 -1.78 -16.74
C ALA A 14 -4.62 -1.66 -15.91
N GLY A 15 -4.58 -0.98 -14.77
CA GLY A 15 -5.73 -0.75 -13.90
C GLY A 15 -6.73 0.33 -14.35
N ARG A 16 -6.47 1.07 -15.44
CA ARG A 16 -7.38 2.15 -15.89
C ARG A 16 -8.52 1.59 -16.75
N PRO A 17 -9.75 2.12 -16.61
CA PRO A 17 -10.89 1.69 -17.44
C PRO A 17 -10.68 1.98 -18.94
N LEU A 18 -9.90 3.03 -19.27
CA LEU A 18 -9.55 3.36 -20.66
C LEU A 18 -8.75 2.26 -21.36
N THR A 19 -7.83 1.61 -20.64
CA THR A 19 -6.99 0.50 -21.14
C THR A 19 -7.82 -0.73 -21.47
N PHE A 20 -8.87 -1.00 -20.68
CA PHE A 20 -9.82 -2.05 -20.98
C PHE A 20 -10.58 -1.77 -22.28
N ALA A 21 -11.04 -0.52 -22.48
CA ALA A 21 -11.71 -0.13 -23.72
C ALA A 21 -10.79 -0.25 -24.94
N ILE A 22 -9.51 0.13 -24.82
CA ILE A 22 -8.51 -0.04 -25.89
C ILE A 22 -8.25 -1.53 -26.18
N ALA A 23 -8.11 -2.36 -25.15
CA ALA A 23 -7.93 -3.80 -25.32
C ALA A 23 -9.13 -4.44 -26.04
N LEU A 24 -10.35 -4.04 -25.67
CA LEU A 24 -11.57 -4.50 -26.32
C LEU A 24 -11.61 -4.09 -27.79
N LEU A 25 -11.26 -2.84 -28.12
CA LEU A 25 -11.18 -2.36 -29.50
C LEU A 25 -10.15 -3.15 -30.32
N LEU A 26 -8.99 -3.49 -29.74
CA LEU A 26 -7.98 -4.31 -30.40
C LEU A 26 -8.50 -5.73 -30.69
N ILE A 27 -9.24 -6.34 -29.76
CA ILE A 27 -9.87 -7.66 -29.96
C ILE A 27 -10.90 -7.59 -31.09
N VAL A 28 -11.73 -6.53 -31.13
CA VAL A 28 -12.72 -6.34 -32.20
C VAL A 28 -12.04 -6.13 -33.55
N ALA A 29 -10.99 -5.31 -33.61
CA ALA A 29 -10.24 -5.08 -34.84
C ALA A 29 -9.58 -6.36 -35.38
N TRP A 30 -9.03 -7.19 -34.49
CA TRP A 30 -8.51 -8.51 -34.85
C TRP A 30 -9.62 -9.45 -35.35
N ALA A 31 -10.79 -9.48 -34.70
CA ALA A 31 -11.92 -10.29 -35.14
C ALA A 31 -12.41 -9.89 -36.55
N VAL A 32 -12.49 -8.58 -36.83
CA VAL A 32 -12.89 -8.03 -38.13
C VAL A 32 -11.85 -8.27 -39.23
N SER A 33 -10.57 -8.45 -38.87
CA SER A 33 -9.55 -8.85 -39.86
C SER A 33 -9.64 -10.33 -40.24
N GLY A 34 -10.28 -11.18 -39.43
CA GLY A 34 -10.42 -12.62 -39.69
C GLY A 34 -10.96 -13.00 -41.08
N PRO A 35 -12.07 -12.40 -41.56
CA PRO A 35 -12.60 -12.65 -42.91
C PRO A 35 -11.64 -12.28 -44.05
N LEU A 36 -10.71 -11.35 -43.85
CA LEU A 36 -9.70 -10.99 -44.86
C LEU A 36 -8.58 -12.04 -44.97
N PHE A 37 -8.40 -12.87 -43.93
CA PHE A 37 -7.37 -13.90 -43.85
C PHE A 37 -7.95 -15.31 -43.83
N ASP A 38 -9.23 -15.48 -44.22
CA ASP A 38 -9.96 -16.76 -44.21
C ASP A 38 -9.89 -17.51 -42.88
N PHE A 39 -9.72 -16.78 -41.76
CA PHE A 39 -9.52 -17.37 -40.43
C PHE A 39 -8.38 -18.41 -40.38
N ASN A 40 -7.33 -18.21 -41.18
CA ASN A 40 -6.23 -19.16 -41.34
C ASN A 40 -5.41 -19.37 -40.05
N ASP A 41 -4.56 -20.40 -40.07
CA ASP A 41 -3.72 -20.79 -38.93
C ASP A 41 -2.78 -19.65 -38.48
N THR A 42 -2.31 -18.81 -39.41
CA THR A 42 -1.42 -17.69 -39.07
C THR A 42 -2.17 -16.61 -38.29
N TRP A 43 -3.39 -16.29 -38.68
CA TRP A 43 -4.25 -15.32 -38.01
C TRP A 43 -4.60 -15.76 -36.58
N GLN A 44 -4.87 -17.06 -36.38
CA GLN A 44 -5.08 -17.66 -35.05
C GLN A 44 -3.79 -17.74 -34.22
N LEU A 45 -2.66 -18.10 -34.84
CA LEU A 45 -1.38 -18.21 -34.16
C LEU A 45 -0.93 -16.89 -33.55
N VAL A 46 -1.15 -15.77 -34.25
CA VAL A 46 -0.80 -14.43 -33.78
C VAL A 46 -1.52 -14.08 -32.48
N ILE A 47 -2.84 -14.30 -32.38
CA ILE A 47 -3.59 -13.96 -31.16
C ILE A 47 -3.20 -14.87 -30.00
N ASN A 48 -3.04 -16.16 -30.27
CA ASN A 48 -2.77 -17.16 -29.25
C ASN A 48 -1.37 -16.94 -28.65
N THR A 49 -0.38 -16.73 -29.50
CA THR A 49 1.00 -16.47 -29.10
C THR A 49 1.11 -15.14 -28.35
N SER A 50 0.45 -14.09 -28.84
CA SER A 50 0.46 -12.76 -28.19
C SER A 50 -0.17 -12.81 -26.80
N THR A 51 -1.33 -13.46 -26.67
CA THR A 51 -2.03 -13.60 -25.39
C THR A 51 -1.19 -14.40 -24.39
N THR A 52 -0.50 -15.44 -24.85
CA THR A 52 0.39 -16.25 -24.01
C THR A 52 1.55 -15.41 -23.46
N ILE A 53 2.23 -14.63 -24.30
CA ILE A 53 3.31 -13.73 -23.87
C ILE A 53 2.78 -12.69 -22.87
N ILE A 54 1.66 -12.04 -23.17
CA ILE A 54 1.06 -11.05 -22.28
C ILE A 54 0.70 -11.68 -20.93
N THR A 55 0.09 -12.86 -20.94
CA THR A 55 -0.28 -13.59 -19.72
C THR A 55 0.95 -13.93 -18.90
N PHE A 56 2.01 -14.43 -19.53
CA PHE A 56 3.26 -14.74 -18.85
C PHE A 56 3.86 -13.49 -18.18
N LEU A 57 3.92 -12.36 -18.89
CA LEU A 57 4.38 -11.08 -18.34
C LEU A 57 3.46 -10.58 -17.21
N MET A 58 2.15 -10.75 -17.34
CA MET A 58 1.17 -10.37 -16.32
C MET A 58 1.38 -11.13 -15.02
N VAL A 59 1.69 -12.44 -15.08
CA VAL A 59 2.01 -13.24 -13.90
C VAL A 59 3.22 -12.64 -13.15
N PHE A 60 4.29 -12.25 -13.85
CA PHE A 60 5.43 -11.58 -13.21
C PHE A 60 5.05 -10.23 -12.59
N LEU A 61 4.26 -9.42 -13.28
CA LEU A 61 3.81 -8.12 -12.78
C LEU A 61 2.94 -8.26 -11.52
N ILE A 62 2.02 -9.22 -11.54
CA ILE A 62 1.15 -9.57 -10.41
C ILE A 62 2.02 -10.04 -9.25
N GLN A 63 2.95 -10.97 -9.47
CA GLN A 63 3.85 -11.46 -8.42
C GLN A 63 4.72 -10.35 -7.82
N ASN A 64 5.28 -9.45 -8.63
CA ASN A 64 6.07 -8.31 -8.12
C ASN A 64 5.23 -7.38 -7.24
N THR A 65 4.00 -7.09 -7.67
CA THR A 65 3.07 -6.23 -6.91
C THR A 65 2.62 -6.91 -5.63
N GLN A 66 2.23 -8.19 -5.70
CA GLN A 66 1.80 -9.00 -4.56
C GLN A 66 2.92 -9.18 -3.53
N ASN A 67 4.16 -9.41 -3.97
CA ASN A 67 5.29 -9.56 -3.05
C ASN A 67 5.50 -8.30 -2.21
N ARG A 68 5.44 -7.12 -2.85
CA ARG A 68 5.57 -5.84 -2.18
C ARG A 68 4.38 -5.53 -1.25
N ASP A 69 3.16 -5.86 -1.66
CA ASP A 69 1.97 -5.64 -0.85
C ASP A 69 1.98 -6.52 0.41
N ASN A 70 2.49 -7.76 0.32
CA ASN A 70 2.69 -8.64 1.47
C ASN A 70 3.71 -8.07 2.47
N ASP A 71 4.85 -7.55 2.00
CA ASP A 71 5.85 -6.93 2.87
C ASP A 71 5.26 -5.74 3.64
N VAL A 72 4.50 -4.88 2.93
CA VAL A 72 3.83 -3.73 3.55
C VAL A 72 2.78 -4.16 4.57
N LEU A 73 2.05 -5.25 4.30
CA LEU A 73 1.06 -5.81 5.22
C LEU A 73 1.73 -6.25 6.53
N HIS A 74 2.85 -6.97 6.46
CA HIS A 74 3.60 -7.40 7.65
C HIS A 74 4.04 -6.21 8.51
N ILE A 75 4.62 -5.17 7.88
CA ILE A 75 5.04 -3.96 8.60
C ILE A 75 3.85 -3.29 9.32
N LYS A 76 2.69 -3.21 8.67
CA LYS A 76 1.48 -2.65 9.29
C LYS A 76 1.02 -3.47 10.49
N ILE A 77 1.05 -4.80 10.40
CA ILE A 77 0.70 -5.70 11.50
C ILE A 77 1.69 -5.53 12.67
N ASP A 78 2.99 -5.46 12.37
CA ASP A 78 4.03 -5.27 13.38
C ASP A 78 3.85 -3.95 14.15
N GLU A 79 3.47 -2.88 13.45
CA GLU A 79 3.20 -1.59 14.10
C GLU A 79 1.90 -1.64 14.94
N LEU A 80 0.86 -2.34 14.51
CA LEU A 80 -0.35 -2.56 15.32
C LEU A 80 -0.05 -3.37 16.59
N LEU A 81 0.79 -4.41 16.49
CA LEU A 81 1.24 -5.18 17.65
C LEU A 81 2.10 -4.34 18.60
N ARG A 82 3.01 -3.53 18.05
CA ARG A 82 3.88 -2.64 18.82
C ARG A 82 3.08 -1.58 19.57
N THR A 83 2.13 -0.92 18.91
CA THR A 83 1.27 0.11 19.53
C THR A 83 0.38 -0.50 20.61
N THR A 84 -0.20 -1.67 20.37
CA THR A 84 -0.99 -2.40 21.37
C THR A 84 -0.13 -2.78 22.59
N ARG A 85 1.07 -3.33 22.37
CA ARG A 85 1.99 -3.68 23.46
C ARG A 85 2.46 -2.46 24.25
N LYS A 86 2.75 -1.33 23.57
CA LYS A 86 3.09 -0.06 24.22
C LYS A 86 1.94 0.46 25.08
N ALA A 87 0.72 0.45 24.55
CA ALA A 87 -0.47 0.87 25.29
C ALA A 87 -0.70 0.00 26.52
N HIS A 88 -0.57 -1.32 26.38
CA HIS A 88 -0.68 -2.25 27.51
C HIS A 88 0.41 -2.03 28.56
N LYS A 89 1.67 -1.86 28.14
CA LYS A 89 2.79 -1.55 29.05
C LYS A 89 2.58 -0.21 29.78
N ALA A 90 2.04 0.79 29.10
CA ALA A 90 1.72 2.09 29.70
C ALA A 90 0.60 1.96 30.74
N LEU A 91 -0.43 1.13 30.51
CA LEU A 91 -1.47 0.86 31.49
C LEU A 91 -0.94 0.12 32.72
N LEU A 92 -0.14 -0.94 32.54
CA LEU A 92 0.53 -1.64 33.64
C LEU A 92 1.41 -0.70 34.47
N ALA A 93 2.19 0.15 33.81
CA ALA A 93 2.98 1.16 34.51
C ALA A 93 2.13 2.13 35.32
N LEU A 94 0.88 2.44 34.90
CA LEU A 94 -0.05 3.25 35.68
C LEU A 94 -0.66 2.49 36.88
N GLU A 95 -0.80 1.17 36.79
CA GLU A 95 -1.26 0.33 37.90
C GLU A 95 -0.18 0.17 38.99
N ASP A 96 1.10 0.11 38.59
CA ASP A 96 2.24 -0.03 39.51
C ASP A 96 2.68 1.30 40.18
N MET A 97 2.16 2.44 39.73
CA MET A 97 2.47 3.76 40.32
C MET A 97 1.77 3.94 41.67
N ASP A 98 2.51 4.45 42.67
CA ASP A 98 1.90 4.87 43.92
C ASP A 98 0.91 6.04 43.69
N SER A 99 -0.10 6.12 44.53
CA SER A 99 -1.15 7.14 44.53
C SER A 99 -0.62 8.57 44.43
N ALA A 100 0.53 8.87 45.04
CA ALA A 100 1.20 10.17 44.96
C ALA A 100 1.80 10.45 43.55
N GLU A 101 2.41 9.45 42.92
CA GLU A 101 3.00 9.57 41.57
C GLU A 101 1.92 9.73 40.50
N LEU A 102 0.80 9.01 40.63
CA LEU A 102 -0.34 9.13 39.73
C LEU A 102 -0.96 10.54 39.79
N HIS A 103 -1.06 11.11 41.00
CA HIS A 103 -1.50 12.50 41.20
C HIS A 103 -0.52 13.52 40.61
N ALA A 104 0.78 13.30 40.75
CA ALA A 104 1.81 14.15 40.15
C ALA A 104 1.72 14.15 38.62
N LEU A 105 1.57 12.97 38.02
CA LEU A 105 1.40 12.81 36.57
C LEU A 105 0.13 13.51 36.07
N ARG A 106 -1.01 13.33 36.75
CA ARG A 106 -2.26 14.03 36.44
C ARG A 106 -2.12 15.54 36.48
N LYS A 107 -1.43 16.08 37.50
CA LYS A 107 -1.19 17.51 37.66
C LYS A 107 -0.29 18.07 36.55
N GLN A 108 0.67 17.28 36.06
CA GLN A 108 1.50 17.64 34.92
C GLN A 108 0.68 17.73 33.62
N TYR A 109 -0.20 16.76 33.36
CA TYR A 109 -1.10 16.79 32.19
C TYR A 109 -2.09 17.96 32.22
N GLN A 110 -2.65 18.28 33.39
CA GLN A 110 -3.54 19.44 33.54
C GLN A 110 -2.83 20.77 33.22
N ARG A 111 -1.59 20.94 33.70
CA ARG A 111 -0.77 22.13 33.38
C ARG A 111 -0.43 22.23 31.90
N MET A 112 -0.20 21.10 31.22
CA MET A 112 0.04 21.09 29.77
C MET A 112 -1.23 21.49 29.00
N GLY A 113 -2.40 20.96 29.36
CA GLY A 113 -3.68 21.33 28.73
C GLY A 113 -4.13 22.77 29.02
N GLU A 114 -3.71 23.37 30.14
CA GLU A 114 -3.95 24.79 30.43
C GLU A 114 -3.01 25.72 29.66
N LYS A 115 -1.74 25.33 29.42
CA LYS A 115 -0.80 26.10 28.60
C LYS A 115 -1.23 26.15 27.13
N ASP A 116 -1.74 25.05 26.59
CA ASP A 116 -2.20 24.95 25.20
C ASP A 116 -3.46 25.80 24.94
N LYS A 117 -4.28 26.02 25.98
CA LYS A 117 -5.44 26.94 25.92
C LYS A 117 -5.06 28.42 25.99
N ASN A 118 -3.87 28.78 26.50
CA ASN A 118 -3.47 30.17 26.76
C ASN A 118 -2.39 30.71 25.81
N GLY A 119 -1.88 29.92 24.85
CA GLY A 119 -0.95 30.46 23.86
C GLY A 119 -0.35 29.43 22.91
N ASN A 120 -0.80 29.52 21.65
CA ASN A 120 -0.16 29.03 20.44
C ASN A 120 -0.04 27.50 20.28
N GLY A 121 -1.05 26.91 19.63
CA GLY A 121 -1.06 25.51 19.23
C GLY A 121 0.08 25.18 18.25
N ALA A 122 1.06 24.45 18.74
CA ALA A 122 1.95 23.62 17.93
C ALA A 122 2.26 22.36 18.74
N PRO A 123 2.16 21.15 18.15
CA PRO A 123 2.52 19.93 18.86
C PRO A 123 3.99 19.99 19.27
N PRO A 124 4.36 19.61 20.50
CA PRO A 124 5.77 19.46 20.85
C PRO A 124 6.36 18.34 19.98
N ASP A 125 7.35 18.70 19.19
CA ASP A 125 8.22 17.75 18.48
C ASP A 125 8.62 16.63 19.45
N ALA A 126 8.45 15.39 18.99
CA ALA A 126 8.86 14.21 19.72
C ALA A 126 10.31 14.38 20.15
N VAL A 127 10.51 14.36 21.47
CA VAL A 127 11.83 14.45 22.10
C VAL A 127 12.70 13.31 21.55
N GLU A 128 13.60 13.70 20.66
CA GLU A 128 14.84 13.00 20.37
C GLU A 128 15.78 13.22 21.56
N GLN A 129 15.93 12.19 22.40
CA GLN A 129 17.03 11.97 23.34
C GLN A 129 17.23 10.44 23.37
N SER A 130 18.19 9.91 22.61
CA SER A 130 19.59 9.71 23.00
C SER A 130 19.73 8.75 24.19
N ASP A 131 19.81 7.45 23.87
CA ASP A 131 20.92 6.55 24.21
C ASP A 131 20.85 5.28 23.33
#